data_AF-A0A350BTA2-F1
#
_entry.id   AF-A0A350BTA2-F1
#
_cell.length_a   1.000
_cell.length_b   1.000
_cell.length_c   1.000
_cell.angle_alpha   90.00
_cell.angle_beta   90.00
_cell.angle_gamma   90.00
#
_symmetry.space_group_name_H-M   'P 1'
#
loop_
_entity.id
_entity.type
_entity.pdbx_description
1 polymer ?
#
loop_
_entity_poly.entity_id
_entity_poly.type
_entity_poly.pdbx_seq_one_letter_code
_entity_poly.pdbx_strand_id
1 'polypeptide(L)'
;MLKQGYSKTAIADAVGVHKSNIGREVKRNCDTRSKKYTSDLAERKRMQLQKIRVRHKKYTVALKTRTEALLREDYSVFYTFLCS
;
A
#
# COMPACT_ATOMS: atom_id res chain seq x y z
N MET A 1 -22.19 -3.28 4.89
CA MET A 1 -22.70 -3.42 3.51
C MET A 1 -22.66 -4.87 3.00
N LEU A 2 -21.50 -5.52 2.83
CA LEU A 2 -21.45 -6.92 2.31
C LEU A 2 -22.26 -7.93 3.14
N LYS A 3 -22.12 -7.91 4.47
CA LYS A 3 -22.91 -8.76 5.39
C LYS A 3 -24.42 -8.43 5.39
N GLN A 4 -24.78 -7.21 4.97
CA GLN A 4 -26.15 -6.73 4.91
C GLN A 4 -26.81 -7.00 3.54
N GLY A 5 -26.13 -7.73 2.63
CA GLY A 5 -26.71 -8.15 1.34
C GLY A 5 -26.65 -7.10 0.22
N TYR A 6 -25.94 -5.98 0.40
CA TYR A 6 -25.82 -4.95 -0.64
C TYR A 6 -25.09 -5.49 -1.88
N SER A 7 -25.52 -5.01 -3.05
CA SER A 7 -24.87 -5.32 -4.33
C SER A 7 -23.47 -4.70 -4.39
N LYS A 8 -22.57 -5.33 -5.17
CA LYS A 8 -21.19 -4.83 -5.34
C LYS A 8 -21.14 -3.45 -5.99
N THR A 9 -22.13 -3.10 -6.82
CA THR A 9 -22.28 -1.77 -7.42
C THR A 9 -22.62 -0.73 -6.37
N ALA A 10 -23.65 -0.97 -5.54
CA ALA A 10 -24.02 -0.05 -4.48
C ALA A 10 -22.88 0.22 -3.47
N ILE A 11 -22.08 -0.81 -3.17
CA ILE A 11 -20.89 -0.67 -2.32
C ILE A 11 -19.80 0.15 -3.02
N ALA A 12 -19.60 -0.07 -4.32
CA ALA A 12 -18.65 0.70 -5.13
C ALA A 12 -19.01 2.19 -5.17
N ASP A 13 -20.29 2.49 -5.39
CA ASP A 13 -20.80 3.86 -5.47
C ASP A 13 -20.66 4.59 -4.13
N ALA A 14 -20.98 3.91 -3.01
CA ALA A 14 -20.82 4.46 -1.67
C ALA A 14 -19.36 4.73 -1.27
N VAL A 15 -18.41 3.95 -1.79
CA VAL A 15 -16.97 4.08 -1.49
C VAL A 15 -16.25 4.96 -2.53
N GLY A 16 -16.87 5.26 -3.67
CA GLY A 16 -16.26 6.02 -4.76
C GLY A 16 -15.22 5.23 -5.56
N VAL A 17 -15.40 3.92 -5.72
CA VAL A 17 -14.48 3.04 -6.48
C VAL A 17 -15.22 2.24 -7.54
N HIS A 18 -14.53 1.83 -8.60
CA HIS A 18 -15.16 1.00 -9.63
C HIS A 18 -15.57 -0.38 -9.07
N LYS A 19 -16.70 -0.94 -9.55
CA LYS A 19 -17.24 -2.25 -9.13
C LYS A 19 -16.23 -3.40 -9.16
N SER A 20 -15.28 -3.36 -10.11
CA SER A 20 -14.24 -4.38 -10.23
C SER A 20 -13.25 -4.36 -9.06
N ASN A 21 -13.03 -3.20 -8.43
CA ASN A 21 -12.18 -3.09 -7.25
C ASN A 21 -12.82 -3.83 -6.08
N ILE A 22 -14.13 -3.62 -5.83
CA ILE A 22 -14.89 -4.38 -4.81
C ILE A 22 -14.88 -5.88 -5.11
N GLY A 23 -15.08 -6.27 -6.38
CA GLY A 23 -15.03 -7.67 -6.78
C GLY A 23 -13.67 -8.34 -6.53
N ARG A 24 -12.57 -7.65 -6.87
CA ARG A 24 -11.20 -8.13 -6.65
C ARG A 24 -10.87 -8.19 -5.15
N GLU A 25 -11.27 -7.18 -4.40
CA GLU A 25 -11.08 -7.10 -2.95
C GLU A 25 -11.72 -8.31 -2.25
N VAL A 26 -13.02 -8.54 -2.51
CA VAL A 26 -13.74 -9.68 -1.93
C VAL A 26 -13.10 -11.01 -2.33
N LYS A 27 -12.70 -11.18 -3.59
CA LYS A 27 -12.09 -12.43 -4.07
C LYS A 27 -10.73 -12.72 -3.42
N ARG A 28 -9.91 -11.70 -3.16
CA ARG A 28 -8.58 -11.87 -2.54
C ARG A 28 -8.69 -12.10 -1.03
N ASN A 29 -9.64 -11.41 -0.39
CA ASN A 29 -9.72 -11.33 1.06
C ASN A 29 -10.80 -12.23 1.68
N CYS A 30 -11.61 -12.94 0.88
CA CYS A 30 -12.51 -13.97 1.42
C CYS A 30 -11.73 -15.15 2.04
N ASP A 31 -12.39 -15.81 2.99
CA ASP A 31 -11.97 -17.08 3.53
C ASP A 31 -12.17 -18.18 2.47
N THR A 32 -11.18 -19.04 2.25
CA THR A 32 -11.23 -20.06 1.20
C THR A 32 -12.16 -21.24 1.53
N ARG A 33 -12.41 -21.50 2.81
CA ARG A 33 -13.25 -22.63 3.27
C ARG A 33 -14.72 -22.26 3.29
N SER A 34 -15.04 -21.08 3.83
CA SER A 34 -16.40 -20.59 4.02
C SER A 34 -16.86 -19.60 2.94
N LYS A 35 -15.94 -19.09 2.10
CA LYS A 35 -16.17 -18.00 1.12
C LYS A 35 -16.75 -16.72 1.71
N LYS A 36 -16.73 -16.58 3.04
CA LYS A 36 -17.20 -15.40 3.75
C LYS A 36 -16.12 -14.33 3.75
N TYR A 37 -16.55 -13.09 3.57
CA TYR A 37 -15.69 -11.92 3.73
C TYR A 37 -15.74 -11.43 5.19
N THR A 38 -14.57 -11.31 5.81
CA THR A 38 -14.41 -10.78 7.16
C THR A 38 -13.34 -9.70 7.13
N SER A 39 -13.66 -8.50 7.64
CA SER A 39 -12.74 -7.37 7.66
C SER A 39 -11.47 -7.66 8.45
N ASP A 40 -11.58 -8.35 9.59
CA ASP A 40 -10.44 -8.79 10.39
C ASP A 40 -9.46 -9.68 9.58
N LEU A 41 -9.98 -10.63 8.80
CA LEU A 41 -9.15 -11.49 7.95
C LEU A 41 -8.44 -10.69 6.86
N ALA A 42 -9.14 -9.73 6.24
CA ALA A 42 -8.58 -8.85 5.22
C ALA A 42 -7.41 -8.03 5.79
N GLU A 43 -7.57 -7.46 6.99
CA GLU A 43 -6.51 -6.68 7.63
C GLU A 43 -5.32 -7.56 8.02
N ARG A 44 -5.56 -8.76 8.58
CA ARG A 44 -4.47 -9.70 8.89
C ARG A 44 -3.66 -10.10 7.66
N LYS A 45 -4.33 -10.41 6.54
CA LYS A 45 -3.65 -10.70 5.25
C LYS A 45 -2.82 -9.51 4.78
N ARG A 46 -3.38 -8.29 4.85
CA ARG A 46 -2.67 -7.05 4.49
C ARG A 46 -1.43 -6.84 5.35
N MET A 47 -1.55 -7.00 6.67
CA MET A 47 -0.42 -6.86 7.60
C MET A 47 0.69 -7.88 7.31
N GLN A 48 0.33 -9.14 7.05
CA GLN A 48 1.30 -10.17 6.68
C GLN A 48 2.00 -9.84 5.35
N LEU A 49 1.25 -9.42 4.33
CA LEU A 49 1.83 -8.99 3.05
C LEU A 49 2.76 -7.78 3.22
N GLN A 50 2.42 -6.81 4.07
CA GLN A 50 3.30 -5.67 4.33
C GLN A 50 4.63 -6.08 4.98
N LYS A 51 4.62 -7.08 5.86
CA LYS A 51 5.83 -7.63 6.49
C LYS A 51 6.72 -8.36 5.48
N ILE A 52 6.11 -9.14 4.59
CA ILE A 52 6.83 -9.99 3.63
C ILE A 52 7.28 -9.21 2.39
N ARG A 53 6.54 -8.15 2.00
CA ARG A 53 6.83 -7.37 0.78
C ARG A 53 8.16 -6.66 0.89
N VAL A 54 9.16 -7.21 0.21
CA VAL A 54 10.45 -6.56 -0.01
C VAL A 54 10.21 -5.27 -0.80
N ARG A 55 10.64 -4.14 -0.25
CA ARG A 55 10.59 -2.84 -0.93
C ARG A 55 11.95 -2.56 -1.54
N HIS A 56 11.98 -2.20 -2.82
CA HIS A 56 13.20 -1.75 -3.47
C HIS A 56 13.75 -0.52 -2.73
N LYS A 57 14.95 -0.65 -2.14
CA LYS A 57 15.61 0.46 -1.46
C LYS A 57 16.25 1.36 -2.52
N LYS A 58 15.67 2.54 -2.73
CA LYS A 58 16.25 3.57 -3.62
C LYS A 58 17.48 4.24 -3.02
N TYR A 59 17.57 4.27 -1.68
CA TYR A 59 18.67 4.87 -0.95
C TYR A 59 19.80 3.85 -0.78
N THR A 60 20.78 3.92 -1.68
CA THR A 60 21.96 3.05 -1.69
C THR A 60 23.05 3.58 -0.76
N VAL A 61 24.03 2.75 -0.44
CA VAL A 61 25.19 3.16 0.39
C VAL A 61 25.96 4.31 -0.29
N ALA A 62 26.12 4.27 -1.61
CA ALA A 62 26.77 5.35 -2.36
C ALA A 62 26.01 6.69 -2.21
N LEU A 63 24.68 6.66 -2.28
CA LEU A 63 23.86 7.85 -2.04
C LEU A 63 23.99 8.34 -0.59
N LYS A 64 24.09 7.44 0.39
CA LYS A 64 24.32 7.79 1.79
C LYS A 64 25.64 8.53 1.97
N THR A 65 26.74 7.97 1.45
CA THR A 65 28.07 8.60 1.52
C THR A 65 28.09 9.97 0.84
N ARG A 66 27.45 10.10 -0.33
CA ARG A 66 27.33 11.38 -1.04
C ARG A 66 26.53 12.39 -0.21
N THR A 67 25.43 11.98 0.41
CA THR A 67 24.59 12.85 1.23
C THR A 67 25.36 13.32 2.48
N GLU A 68 26.09 12.43 3.14
CA GLU A 68 26.93 12.77 4.30
C GLU A 68 28.07 13.72 3.96
N ALA A 69 28.69 13.58 2.78
CA ALA A 69 29.70 14.51 2.28
C ALA A 69 29.11 15.92 2.05
N LEU A 70 27.98 16.00 1.36
CA LEU A 70 27.28 17.27 1.09
C LEU A 70 26.80 17.96 2.37
N LEU A 71 26.33 17.19 3.36
CA LEU A 71 25.93 17.74 4.67
C LEU A 71 27.12 18.26 5.49
N ARG A 72 28.31 17.67 5.33
CA ARG A 72 29.53 18.13 6.03
C ARG A 72 30.09 19.42 5.43
N GLU A 73 29.82 19.67 4.16
CA GLU A 73 30.22 20.88 3.43
C GLU A 73 29.21 22.04 3.62
N ASP A 74 28.31 21.97 4.61
CA ASP A 74 27.27 22.97 4.94
C ASP A 74 26.32 23.32 3.79
N TYR A 75 26.20 22.46 2.77
CA TYR A 75 25.16 22.62 1.76
C TYR A 75 23.80 22.41 2.41
N SER A 76 22.99 23.47 2.50
CA SER A 76 21.64 23.36 3.03
C SER A 76 20.86 22.31 2.24
N VAL A 77 20.10 21.49 2.97
CA VAL A 77 19.35 20.33 2.46
C VAL A 77 18.41 20.67 1.29
N PHE A 78 18.14 21.95 1.05
CA PHE A 78 17.23 22.46 0.03
C PHE A 78 17.83 22.53 -1.39
N TYR A 79 19.15 22.64 -1.56
CA TYR A 79 19.77 22.89 -2.88
C TYR A 79 20.19 21.62 -3.64
N THR A 80 20.14 20.44 -3.03
CA THR A 80 20.69 19.20 -3.63
C THR A 80 19.76 18.51 -4.63
N PHE A 81 18.53 19.00 -4.81
CA PHE A 81 17.53 18.41 -5.72
C PHE A 81 17.41 19.11 -7.09
N LEU A 82 18.09 20.23 -7.33
CA LEU A 82 17.87 21.07 -8.52
C LEU A 82 18.89 20.91 -9.64
N CYS A 83 19.83 19.96 -9.54
CA CYS A 83 20.82 19.72 -10.60
C CYS A 83 20.91 18.21 -10.91
N SER A 84 19.91 17.69 -11.63
CA SER A 84 19.92 16.39 -12.31
C SER A 84 18.87 16.39 -13.41
#